data_AF-A0A967F6D4-F1
#
_entry.id   AF-A0A967F6D4-F1
#
_cell.length_a   1.000
_cell.length_b   1.000
_cell.length_c   1.000
_cell.angle_alpha   90.00
_cell.angle_beta   90.00
_cell.angle_gamma   90.00
#
_symmetry.space_group_name_H-M   'P 1'
#
loop_
_entity.id
_entity.type
_entity.pdbx_description
1 polymer ?
#
loop_
_entity_poly.entity_id
_entity_poly.type
_entity_poly.pdbx_seq_one_letter_code
_entity_poly.pdbx_strand_id
1 'polypeptide(L)'
;MVFKRFLTWALCAPVLLTACQREELPVAGPEPAPAAVTGQQSADPLGLIETQGLLQRISTLASDEFGGRAPMSEGERLTLNYLEEQFRGMGLEPMF
;
A
#
# COMPACT_ATOMS: atom_id res chain seq x y z
N MET A 1 -33.40 -55.02 7.27
CA MET A 1 -32.77 -54.50 8.51
C MET A 1 -31.66 -53.53 8.10
N VAL A 2 -31.50 -52.43 8.85
CA VAL A 2 -30.44 -51.38 8.72
C VAL A 2 -30.61 -50.28 7.63
N PHE A 3 -31.84 -49.81 7.35
CA PHE A 3 -32.06 -48.61 6.49
C PHE A 3 -33.03 -47.60 7.11
N LYS A 4 -33.00 -47.47 8.45
CA LYS A 4 -34.01 -46.69 9.20
C LYS A 4 -33.50 -46.10 10.52
N ARG A 5 -32.16 -45.96 10.65
CA ARG A 5 -31.45 -45.45 11.85
C ARG A 5 -30.52 -44.28 11.55
N PHE A 6 -30.74 -43.58 10.44
CA PHE A 6 -30.07 -42.30 10.14
C PHE A 6 -31.07 -41.14 9.94
N LEU A 7 -32.35 -41.36 10.23
CA LEU A 7 -33.42 -40.35 10.16
C LEU A 7 -33.58 -39.56 11.48
N THR A 8 -32.69 -39.74 12.46
CA THR A 8 -32.80 -39.15 13.80
C THR A 8 -31.51 -38.46 14.26
N TRP A 9 -30.75 -37.88 13.34
CA TRP A 9 -29.65 -36.97 13.67
C TRP A 9 -29.79 -35.63 12.91
N ALA A 10 -31.05 -35.20 12.76
CA ALA A 10 -31.43 -33.83 12.47
C ALA A 10 -31.68 -33.12 13.82
N LEU A 11 -30.63 -32.78 14.55
CA LEU A 11 -30.71 -31.81 15.64
C LEU A 11 -29.31 -31.26 15.98
N CYS A 12 -29.11 -29.97 15.69
CA CYS A 12 -28.18 -29.05 16.34
C CYS A 12 -26.70 -29.46 16.47
N ALA A 13 -25.87 -29.13 15.46
CA ALA A 13 -24.54 -28.53 15.64
C ALA A 13 -23.83 -28.29 14.28
N PRO A 14 -24.11 -27.18 13.60
CA PRO A 14 -22.98 -26.45 13.02
C PRO A 14 -23.11 -24.96 13.33
N VAL A 15 -22.77 -24.57 14.56
CA VAL A 15 -22.58 -23.15 14.97
C VAL A 15 -21.13 -22.94 15.38
N LEU A 16 -20.17 -23.49 14.63
CA LEU A 16 -18.74 -23.30 14.92
C LEU A 16 -17.83 -23.06 13.70
N LEU A 17 -18.38 -22.80 12.50
CA LEU A 17 -17.55 -22.42 11.34
C LEU A 17 -17.96 -21.10 10.65
N THR A 18 -18.89 -20.32 11.21
CA THR A 18 -19.26 -18.99 10.69
C THR A 18 -18.47 -17.88 11.38
N ALA A 19 -17.15 -17.86 11.17
CA ALA A 19 -16.33 -16.68 11.48
C ALA A 19 -15.27 -16.37 10.40
N CYS A 20 -15.24 -17.14 9.31
CA CYS A 20 -14.48 -16.82 8.10
C CYS A 20 -15.37 -16.94 6.84
N GLN A 21 -16.62 -16.47 6.92
CA GLN A 21 -17.32 -15.94 5.75
C GLN A 21 -16.64 -14.60 5.40
N ARG A 22 -15.41 -14.67 4.90
CA ARG A 22 -14.88 -13.61 4.05
C ARG A 22 -15.56 -13.86 2.71
N GLU A 23 -16.57 -13.04 2.41
CA GLU A 23 -16.98 -12.84 1.03
C GLU A 23 -15.77 -12.22 0.31
N GLU A 24 -14.94 -13.08 -0.26
CA GLU A 24 -13.88 -12.70 -1.18
C GLU A 24 -14.58 -12.31 -2.48
N LEU A 25 -14.85 -11.01 -2.64
CA LEU A 25 -15.27 -10.46 -3.91
C LEU A 25 -14.21 -10.85 -4.96
N PRO A 26 -14.64 -11.31 -6.15
CA PRO A 26 -13.71 -11.77 -7.17
C PRO A 26 -12.80 -10.61 -7.60
N VAL A 27 -11.52 -10.68 -7.21
CA VAL A 27 -10.47 -9.83 -7.78
C VAL A 27 -10.19 -10.36 -9.19
N ALA A 28 -10.98 -9.87 -10.13
CA ALA A 28 -10.77 -10.06 -11.55
C ALA A 28 -9.84 -8.97 -12.08
N GLY A 29 -8.55 -9.29 -12.22
CA GLY A 29 -7.62 -8.68 -13.19
C GLY A 29 -7.25 -7.19 -13.00
N PRO A 30 -6.23 -6.70 -13.73
CA PRO A 30 -5.59 -5.42 -13.46
C PRO A 30 -6.43 -4.26 -13.99
N GLU A 31 -6.94 -3.43 -13.09
CA GLU A 31 -7.46 -2.11 -13.42
C GLU A 31 -6.41 -1.06 -13.01
N PRO A 32 -5.74 -0.38 -13.97
CA PRO A 32 -4.93 0.77 -13.66
C PRO A 32 -5.87 1.95 -13.46
N ALA A 33 -6.36 2.14 -12.24
CA ALA A 33 -6.98 3.38 -11.84
C ALA A 33 -5.97 4.16 -10.99
N PRO A 34 -5.37 5.26 -11.49
CA PRO A 34 -4.74 6.20 -10.60
C PRO A 34 -5.86 6.70 -9.68
N ALA A 35 -5.82 6.31 -8.41
CA ALA A 35 -6.56 7.02 -7.38
C ALA A 35 -6.07 8.47 -7.46
N ALA A 36 -6.85 9.32 -8.13
CA ALA A 36 -6.59 10.73 -8.22
C ALA A 36 -6.57 11.25 -6.79
N VAL A 37 -5.36 11.46 -6.26
CA VAL A 37 -5.14 12.21 -5.03
C VAL A 37 -5.51 13.65 -5.39
N THR A 38 -6.80 13.96 -5.36
CA THR A 38 -7.27 15.34 -5.43
C THR A 38 -6.95 15.94 -4.07
N GLY A 39 -5.71 16.41 -3.92
CA GLY A 39 -5.34 17.27 -2.80
C GLY A 39 -6.24 18.49 -2.85
N GLN A 40 -7.09 18.65 -1.84
CA GLN A 40 -7.90 19.84 -1.65
C GLN A 40 -6.98 21.05 -1.56
N GLN A 41 -6.88 21.81 -2.65
CA GLN A 41 -6.19 23.09 -2.67
C GLN A 41 -7.03 24.12 -1.92
N SER A 42 -6.91 24.12 -0.59
CA SER A 42 -7.26 25.26 0.22
C SER A 42 -6.22 26.36 -0.01
N ALA A 43 -6.67 27.56 -0.38
CA ALA A 43 -5.84 28.75 -0.47
C ALA A 43 -5.31 29.12 0.94
N ASP A 44 -4.23 28.46 1.33
CA ASP A 44 -3.51 28.66 2.59
C ASP A 44 -2.21 29.40 2.27
N PRO A 45 -1.86 30.50 2.97
CA PRO A 45 -0.55 31.16 2.84
C PRO A 45 0.65 30.21 3.13
N LEU A 46 0.42 29.01 3.67
CA LEU A 46 1.39 27.91 3.72
C LEU A 46 1.42 27.01 2.48
N GLY A 47 0.93 27.47 1.32
CA GLY A 47 1.05 26.81 0.01
C GLY A 47 2.49 26.55 -0.48
N LEU A 48 3.47 26.56 0.42
CA LEU A 48 4.87 26.17 0.21
C LEU A 48 5.01 24.69 -0.16
N ILE A 49 4.06 23.84 0.23
CA ILE A 49 4.08 22.40 -0.11
C ILE A 49 3.12 22.15 -1.27
N GLU A 50 3.70 21.87 -2.44
CA GLU A 50 2.98 21.53 -3.66
C GLU A 50 2.73 20.00 -3.70
N THR A 51 1.45 19.60 -3.79
CA THR A 51 1.03 18.20 -3.66
C THR A 51 1.55 17.33 -4.80
N GLN A 52 1.55 17.80 -6.04
CA GLN A 52 2.00 17.05 -7.21
C GLN A 52 3.48 16.70 -7.10
N GLY A 53 4.32 17.67 -6.74
CA GLY A 53 5.75 17.48 -6.55
C GLY A 53 6.05 16.54 -5.38
N LEU A 54 5.25 16.59 -4.30
CA LEU A 54 5.35 15.62 -3.22
C LEU A 54 5.06 14.19 -3.73
N LEU A 55 3.95 14.01 -4.44
CA LEU A 55 3.57 12.72 -5.01
C LEU A 55 4.61 12.21 -6.01
N GLN A 56 5.15 13.07 -6.87
CA GLN A 56 6.21 12.70 -7.82
C GLN A 56 7.45 12.15 -7.11
N ARG A 57 7.88 12.80 -6.02
CA ARG A 57 9.03 12.34 -5.22
C ARG A 57 8.74 11.04 -4.51
N ILE A 58 7.53 10.86 -3.98
CA ILE A 58 7.09 9.60 -3.37
C ILE A 58 7.10 8.48 -4.41
N SER A 59 6.52 8.69 -5.59
CA SER A 59 6.48 7.71 -6.67
C SER A 59 7.88 7.31 -7.14
N THR A 60 8.81 8.26 -7.25
CA THR A 60 10.21 7.99 -7.61
C THR A 60 10.86 7.06 -6.58
N LEU A 61 10.77 7.43 -5.31
CA LEU A 61 11.34 6.69 -4.19
C LEU A 61 10.68 5.33 -3.91
N ALA A 62 9.47 5.12 -4.43
CA ALA A 62 8.71 3.87 -4.31
C ALA A 62 8.79 3.01 -5.57
N SER A 63 9.54 3.43 -6.59
CA SER A 63 9.70 2.67 -7.83
C SER A 63 10.54 1.40 -7.61
N ASP A 64 10.34 0.41 -8.48
CA ASP A 64 11.06 -0.86 -8.44
C ASP A 64 12.59 -0.69 -8.55
N GLU A 65 13.05 0.38 -9.21
CA GLU A 65 14.47 0.75 -9.31
C GLU A 65 15.13 0.88 -7.94
N PHE A 66 14.41 1.42 -6.96
CA PHE A 66 14.93 1.62 -5.61
C PHE A 66 14.94 0.31 -4.81
N GLY A 67 14.15 -0.71 -5.16
CA GLY A 67 14.26 -2.09 -4.66
C GLY A 67 14.13 -2.35 -3.14
N GLY A 68 14.09 -1.31 -2.28
CA GLY A 68 14.05 -1.41 -0.82
C GLY A 68 15.04 -0.48 -0.11
N ARG A 69 15.11 -0.54 1.24
CA ARG A 69 16.00 0.30 2.06
C ARG A 69 16.62 -0.45 3.23
N ALA A 70 16.91 -1.73 3.02
CA ALA A 70 17.63 -2.51 4.01
C ALA A 70 19.08 -1.98 4.13
N PRO A 71 19.72 -2.08 5.30
CA PRO A 71 21.12 -1.70 5.47
C PRO A 71 22.03 -2.41 4.46
N MET A 72 23.01 -1.68 3.92
CA MET A 72 23.99 -2.16 2.94
C MET A 72 23.35 -2.71 1.65
N SER A 73 22.14 -2.24 1.32
CA SER A 73 21.47 -2.60 0.06
C SER A 73 21.74 -1.56 -1.04
N GLU A 74 21.54 -1.98 -2.28
CA GLU A 74 21.61 -1.06 -3.42
C GLU A 74 20.54 0.05 -3.33
N GLY A 75 19.36 -0.29 -2.82
CA GLY A 75 18.28 0.65 -2.63
C GLY A 75 18.57 1.74 -1.60
N GLU A 76 19.33 1.42 -0.55
CA GLU A 76 19.86 2.42 0.38
C GLU A 76 20.79 3.40 -0.35
N ARG A 77 21.75 2.87 -1.11
CA ARG A 77 22.71 3.69 -1.88
C ARG A 77 21.99 4.65 -2.84
N LEU A 78 20.99 4.16 -3.57
CA LEU A 78 20.18 4.97 -4.48
C LEU A 78 19.35 6.01 -3.73
N THR A 79 18.74 5.62 -2.61
CA THR A 79 17.93 6.54 -1.77
C THR A 79 18.79 7.68 -1.22
N LEU A 80 19.99 7.38 -0.69
CA LEU A 80 20.88 8.40 -0.15
C LEU A 80 21.33 9.36 -1.24
N ASN A 81 21.79 8.84 -2.38
CA ASN A 81 22.20 9.67 -3.51
C ASN A 81 21.06 10.61 -3.97
N TYR A 82 19.85 10.07 -4.16
CA TYR A 82 18.69 10.86 -4.52
C TYR A 82 18.41 11.98 -3.51
N LEU A 83 18.37 11.67 -2.22
CA LEU A 83 18.12 12.67 -1.18
C LEU A 83 19.22 13.73 -1.16
N GLU A 84 20.47 13.34 -1.40
CA GLU A 84 21.62 14.24 -1.42
C GLU A 84 21.46 15.26 -2.54
N GLU A 85 21.10 14.80 -3.73
CA GLU A 85 20.82 15.64 -4.90
C GLU A 85 19.64 16.58 -4.64
N GLN A 86 18.55 16.09 -4.03
CA GLN A 86 17.40 16.93 -3.70
C GLN A 86 17.77 18.04 -2.70
N PHE A 87 18.54 17.73 -1.65
CA PHE A 87 18.98 18.72 -0.67
C PHE A 87 19.95 19.73 -1.27
N ARG A 88 20.94 19.27 -2.03
CA ARG A 88 21.88 20.16 -2.74
C ARG A 88 21.15 21.06 -3.73
N GLY A 89 20.15 20.54 -4.44
CA GLY A 89 19.29 21.32 -5.34
C GLY A 89 18.51 22.43 -4.64
N MET A 90 18.23 22.28 -3.34
CA MET A 90 17.63 23.32 -2.49
C MET A 90 18.66 24.26 -1.86
N GLY A 91 19.96 24.07 -2.11
CA GLY A 91 21.04 24.85 -1.50
C GLY A 91 21.34 24.44 -0.05
N LEU A 92 20.93 23.24 0.36
CA LEU A 92 21.13 22.70 1.71
C LEU A 92 22.36 21.78 1.74
N GLU A 93 23.03 21.73 2.90
CA GLU A 93 24.11 20.77 3.15
C GLU A 93 23.52 19.43 3.60
N PRO A 94 23.82 18.31 2.90
CA PRO A 94 23.37 16.99 3.30
C PRO A 94 24.12 16.49 4.54
N MET A 95 23.46 15.69 5.38
CA MET A 95 23.95 15.28 6.71
C MET A 95 24.23 13.77 6.85
N PHE A 96 24.42 13.07 5.72
CA PHE A 96 24.69 11.63 5.66
C PHE A 96 25.82 11.32 4.70
#